data_AF-A0A437NAE7-F1
#
_entry.id   AF-A0A437NAE7-F1
#
_cell.length_a   1.000
_cell.length_b   1.000
_cell.length_c   1.000
_cell.angle_alpha   90.00
_cell.angle_beta   90.00
_cell.angle_gamma   90.00
#
_symmetry.space_group_name_H-M   'P 1'
#
loop_
_entity.id
_entity.type
_entity.pdbx_description
1 polymer ?
#
loop_
_entity_poly.entity_id
_entity_poly.type
_entity_poly.pdbx_seq_one_letter_code
_entity_poly.pdbx_strand_id
1 'polypeptide(L)'
;MSRRKTRSRKAPRQQARGQGGIPARWRWTAVLALVLVLGGAYAWWSVRHWQPSRATYPVQGALVGQVDGDLDFTALKAVGADFVYVEASASAFARDPAVVKNLDAAKAAGLQVGALHKYDPCQPADKQAANFVTVVPRDRKLLPPVVELEQLADHCPVKVSDAAVVSELMTFLNQIEAHSGKSAILKLGPDFETTYHISGALDRALWLTQDRVSPDYGGRPWALWTANSALMTNASDQPLRWVVVHQ
;
A
#
# COMPACT_ATOMS: atom_id res chain seq x y z
N MET A 1 -100.30 -27.87 11.43
CA MET A 1 -99.03 -27.36 12.01
C MET A 1 -98.17 -28.59 12.29
N SER A 2 -96.98 -28.83 11.74
CA SER A 2 -95.76 -28.02 11.81
C SER A 2 -94.76 -28.52 10.76
N ARG A 3 -94.19 -27.60 9.98
CA ARG A 3 -93.22 -27.86 8.90
C ARG A 3 -91.86 -28.22 9.49
N ARG A 4 -91.34 -29.42 9.21
CA ARG A 4 -89.94 -29.78 9.49
C ARG A 4 -89.04 -29.21 8.37
N LYS A 5 -88.45 -28.05 8.62
CA LYS A 5 -87.41 -27.45 7.76
C LYS A 5 -86.08 -28.20 7.95
N THR A 6 -85.60 -28.82 6.89
CA THR A 6 -84.23 -29.32 6.72
C THR A 6 -83.24 -28.14 6.79
N ARG A 7 -82.42 -28.09 7.85
CA ARG A 7 -81.30 -27.14 7.99
C ARG A 7 -80.09 -27.70 7.23
N SER A 8 -79.86 -27.16 6.03
CA SER A 8 -78.60 -27.35 5.30
C SER A 8 -77.46 -26.67 6.07
N ARG A 9 -76.50 -27.46 6.57
CA ARG A 9 -75.24 -26.96 7.13
C ARG A 9 -74.33 -26.55 5.96
N LYS A 10 -74.21 -25.24 5.70
CA LYS A 10 -73.18 -24.69 4.83
C LYS A 10 -71.80 -24.90 5.48
N ALA A 11 -70.89 -25.55 4.77
CA ALA A 11 -69.48 -25.64 5.14
C ALA A 11 -68.84 -24.24 5.21
N PRO A 12 -67.87 -23.99 6.12
CA PRO A 12 -67.15 -22.73 6.15
C PRO A 12 -66.29 -22.61 4.89
N ARG A 13 -66.52 -21.55 4.11
CA ARG A 13 -65.65 -21.14 3.00
C ARG A 13 -64.26 -20.84 3.59
N GLN A 14 -63.28 -21.72 3.32
CA GLN A 14 -61.88 -21.40 3.59
C GLN A 14 -61.52 -20.16 2.79
N GLN A 15 -61.15 -19.09 3.48
CA GLN A 15 -60.52 -17.91 2.89
C GLN A 15 -59.24 -18.39 2.20
N ALA A 16 -59.21 -18.35 0.87
CA ALA A 16 -57.96 -18.37 0.13
C ALA A 16 -57.20 -17.10 0.53
N ARG A 17 -56.25 -17.24 1.46
CA ARG A 17 -55.22 -16.21 1.70
C ARG A 17 -54.50 -16.02 0.38
N GLY A 18 -54.85 -14.97 -0.35
CA GLY A 18 -54.12 -14.56 -1.53
C GLY A 18 -52.66 -14.42 -1.16
N GLN A 19 -51.79 -15.17 -1.84
CA GLN A 19 -50.36 -14.95 -1.80
C GLN A 19 -50.13 -13.54 -2.34
N GLY A 20 -50.00 -12.56 -1.44
CA GLY A 20 -49.68 -11.20 -1.80
C GLY A 20 -48.28 -11.18 -2.41
N GLY A 21 -48.20 -11.28 -3.74
CA GLY A 21 -46.95 -11.15 -4.46
C GLY A 21 -46.29 -9.82 -4.14
N ILE A 22 -44.96 -9.83 -4.02
CA ILE A 22 -44.18 -8.62 -3.77
C ILE A 22 -44.54 -7.57 -4.84
N PRO A 23 -45.02 -6.38 -4.46
CA PRO A 23 -45.46 -5.37 -5.43
C PRO A 23 -44.31 -5.03 -6.38
N ALA A 24 -44.61 -4.82 -7.66
CA ALA A 24 -43.60 -4.67 -8.72
C ALA A 24 -42.52 -3.61 -8.38
N ARG A 25 -42.89 -2.52 -7.72
CA ARG A 25 -41.97 -1.48 -7.22
C ARG A 25 -40.90 -2.04 -6.26
N TRP A 26 -41.26 -2.98 -5.38
CA TRP A 26 -40.33 -3.64 -4.45
C TRP A 26 -39.39 -4.63 -5.16
N ARG A 27 -39.84 -5.21 -6.28
CA ARG A 27 -38.99 -6.06 -7.14
C ARG A 27 -37.95 -5.22 -7.86
N TRP A 28 -38.33 -4.07 -8.42
CA TRP A 28 -37.40 -3.14 -9.07
C TRP A 28 -36.42 -2.50 -8.09
N THR A 29 -36.85 -2.11 -6.89
CA THR A 29 -35.91 -1.62 -5.86
C THR A 29 -34.95 -2.71 -5.41
N ALA A 30 -35.40 -3.96 -5.27
CA ALA A 30 -34.52 -5.09 -4.94
C ALA A 30 -33.50 -5.36 -6.07
N VAL A 31 -33.90 -5.27 -7.33
CA VAL A 31 -32.98 -5.40 -8.48
C VAL A 31 -31.96 -4.26 -8.49
N LEU A 32 -32.39 -3.01 -8.30
CA LEU A 32 -31.49 -1.85 -8.21
C LEU A 32 -30.49 -2.01 -7.06
N ALA A 33 -30.95 -2.40 -5.87
CA ALA A 33 -30.09 -2.65 -4.73
C ALA A 33 -29.08 -3.77 -5.01
N LEU A 34 -29.51 -4.87 -5.65
CA LEU A 34 -28.62 -5.96 -6.05
C LEU A 34 -27.56 -5.49 -7.06
N VAL A 35 -27.96 -4.71 -8.07
CA VAL A 35 -27.02 -4.15 -9.06
C VAL A 35 -26.00 -3.24 -8.40
N LEU A 36 -26.41 -2.39 -7.43
CA LEU A 36 -25.49 -1.55 -6.68
C LEU A 36 -24.51 -2.37 -5.82
N VAL A 37 -24.99 -3.43 -5.16
CA VAL A 37 -24.14 -4.33 -4.37
C VAL A 37 -23.13 -5.06 -5.26
N LEU A 38 -23.58 -5.64 -6.37
CA LEU A 38 -22.70 -6.34 -7.30
C LEU A 38 -21.71 -5.38 -7.97
N GLY A 39 -22.16 -4.18 -8.34
CA GLY A 39 -21.31 -3.13 -8.88
C GLY A 39 -20.23 -2.68 -7.88
N GLY A 40 -20.62 -2.48 -6.61
CA GLY A 40 -19.69 -2.16 -5.53
C GLY A 40 -18.68 -3.27 -5.27
N ALA A 41 -19.13 -4.53 -5.22
CA ALA A 41 -18.25 -5.68 -5.03
C ALA A 41 -17.26 -5.84 -6.20
N TYR A 42 -17.71 -5.67 -7.44
CA TYR A 42 -16.85 -5.71 -8.61
C TYR A 42 -15.85 -4.55 -8.61
N ALA A 43 -16.28 -3.33 -8.29
CA ALA A 43 -15.40 -2.17 -8.19
C ALA A 43 -14.32 -2.39 -7.12
N TRP A 44 -14.70 -2.87 -5.93
CA TRP A 44 -13.77 -3.21 -4.86
C TRP A 44 -12.77 -4.29 -5.29
N TRP A 45 -13.26 -5.39 -5.89
CA TRP A 45 -12.41 -6.45 -6.41
C TRP A 45 -11.43 -5.92 -7.46
N SER A 46 -11.91 -5.07 -8.39
CA SER A 46 -11.09 -4.49 -9.45
C SER A 46 -9.96 -3.62 -8.91
N VAL A 47 -10.20 -2.84 -7.85
CA VAL A 47 -9.17 -2.01 -7.22
C VAL A 47 -8.10 -2.88 -6.56
N ARG A 48 -8.52 -3.96 -5.89
CA ARG A 48 -7.62 -4.88 -5.17
C ARG A 48 -6.77 -5.78 -6.06
N HIS A 49 -7.11 -5.93 -7.34
CA HIS A 49 -6.39 -6.81 -8.27
C HIS A 49 -5.79 -6.04 -9.46
N TRP A 50 -5.91 -4.72 -9.48
CA TRP A 50 -5.36 -3.92 -10.57
C TRP A 50 -3.84 -3.80 -10.46
N GLN A 51 -3.16 -4.02 -11.57
CA GLN A 51 -1.72 -3.81 -11.73
C GLN A 51 -1.45 -2.99 -13.00
N PRO A 52 -0.42 -2.14 -13.02
CA PRO A 52 0.00 -1.47 -14.24
C PRO A 52 0.43 -2.48 -15.31
N SER A 53 0.16 -2.17 -16.59
CA SER A 53 0.57 -3.02 -17.70
C SER A 53 2.10 -3.14 -17.80
N ARG A 54 2.61 -4.37 -17.95
CA ARG A 54 4.04 -4.62 -18.20
C ARG A 54 4.53 -4.12 -19.56
N ALA A 55 3.63 -3.88 -20.51
CA ALA A 55 4.00 -3.24 -21.77
C ALA A 55 4.44 -1.77 -21.56
N THR A 56 3.89 -1.11 -20.54
CA THR A 56 4.24 0.27 -20.18
C THR A 56 5.31 0.30 -19.09
N TYR A 57 5.18 -0.57 -18.09
CA TYR A 57 6.08 -0.65 -16.94
C TYR A 57 6.66 -2.06 -16.84
N PRO A 58 7.72 -2.39 -17.60
CA PRO A 58 8.23 -3.75 -17.70
C PRO A 58 8.82 -4.27 -16.38
N VAL A 59 9.43 -3.37 -15.60
CA VAL A 59 10.05 -3.68 -14.31
C VAL A 59 9.07 -3.33 -13.19
N GLN A 60 8.64 -4.34 -12.45
CA GLN A 60 7.67 -4.20 -11.36
C GLN A 60 8.14 -4.95 -10.11
N GLY A 61 7.60 -4.60 -8.96
CA GLY A 61 8.02 -5.17 -7.69
C GLY A 61 7.06 -4.82 -6.57
N ALA A 62 7.50 -5.06 -5.34
CA ALA A 62 6.71 -4.76 -4.15
C ALA A 62 7.52 -4.00 -3.10
N LEU A 63 6.81 -3.26 -2.24
CA LEU A 63 7.30 -2.80 -0.95
C LEU A 63 6.64 -3.66 0.13
N VAL A 64 7.45 -4.25 0.99
CA VAL A 64 7.01 -5.15 2.05
C VAL A 64 7.61 -4.75 3.40
N GLY A 65 6.91 -5.02 4.48
CA GLY A 65 7.37 -4.82 5.85
C GLY A 65 6.50 -5.55 6.85
N GLN A 66 6.70 -5.26 8.14
CA GLN A 66 6.02 -5.93 9.24
C GLN A 66 4.48 -5.99 9.11
N VAL A 67 3.87 -4.95 8.55
CA VAL A 67 2.41 -4.86 8.37
C VAL A 67 1.86 -5.82 7.31
N ASP A 68 2.72 -6.30 6.42
CA ASP A 68 2.37 -7.16 5.29
C ASP A 68 2.42 -8.66 5.67
N GLY A 69 2.72 -8.99 6.93
CA GLY A 69 2.68 -10.36 7.47
C GLY A 69 3.81 -11.27 7.00
N ASP A 70 3.57 -12.58 7.05
CA ASP A 70 4.51 -13.57 6.50
C ASP A 70 4.43 -13.59 4.97
N LEU A 71 5.59 -13.54 4.32
CA LEU A 71 5.73 -13.35 2.88
C LEU A 71 6.34 -14.59 2.22
N ASP A 72 5.69 -15.09 1.17
CA ASP A 72 6.29 -16.06 0.27
C ASP A 72 6.95 -15.34 -0.92
N PHE A 73 8.26 -15.13 -0.82
CA PHE A 73 9.05 -14.49 -1.86
C PHE A 73 9.13 -15.31 -3.16
N THR A 74 8.97 -16.63 -3.09
CA THR A 74 8.91 -17.49 -4.29
C THR A 74 7.59 -17.26 -5.03
N ALA A 75 6.47 -17.20 -4.30
CA ALA A 75 5.19 -16.82 -4.85
C ALA A 75 5.22 -15.37 -5.39
N LEU A 76 5.87 -14.44 -4.68
CA LEU A 76 6.06 -13.05 -5.12
C LEU A 76 6.80 -12.98 -6.47
N LYS A 77 7.87 -13.77 -6.63
CA LYS A 77 8.58 -13.91 -7.90
C LYS A 77 7.69 -14.50 -8.99
N ALA A 78 6.90 -15.53 -8.66
CA ALA A 78 6.02 -16.22 -9.59
C ALA A 78 4.87 -15.34 -10.09
N VAL A 79 4.34 -14.43 -9.26
CA VAL A 79 3.33 -13.42 -9.70
C VAL A 79 3.95 -12.27 -10.50
N GLY A 80 5.27 -12.29 -10.71
CA GLY A 80 5.97 -11.43 -11.65
C GLY A 80 6.78 -10.31 -11.02
N ALA A 81 7.04 -10.29 -9.71
CA ALA A 81 7.93 -9.29 -9.13
C ALA A 81 9.38 -9.48 -9.63
N ASP A 82 10.01 -8.39 -10.06
CA ASP A 82 11.42 -8.33 -10.44
C ASP A 82 12.30 -7.92 -9.25
N PHE A 83 11.73 -7.08 -8.38
CA PHE A 83 12.38 -6.58 -7.18
C PHE A 83 11.44 -6.52 -5.98
N VAL A 84 12.03 -6.36 -4.80
CA VAL A 84 11.31 -6.05 -3.56
C VAL A 84 12.12 -5.08 -2.70
N TYR A 85 11.46 -4.08 -2.14
CA TYR A 85 12.00 -3.27 -1.06
C TYR A 85 11.44 -3.77 0.28
N VAL A 86 12.32 -3.95 1.27
CA VAL A 86 11.95 -4.36 2.62
C VAL A 86 12.06 -3.16 3.55
N GLU A 87 11.00 -2.85 4.28
CA GLU A 87 11.05 -1.90 5.40
C GLU A 87 12.03 -2.42 6.45
N ALA A 88 13.17 -1.74 6.60
CA ALA A 88 14.26 -2.23 7.43
C ALA A 88 14.26 -1.57 8.81
N SER A 89 14.06 -0.25 8.84
CA SER A 89 14.13 0.55 10.05
C SER A 89 13.26 1.79 9.95
N ALA A 90 12.93 2.35 11.10
CA ALA A 90 12.18 3.58 11.23
C ALA A 90 12.73 4.39 12.40
N SER A 91 12.86 5.70 12.22
CA SER A 91 13.33 6.61 13.26
C SER A 91 14.69 6.13 13.85
N ALA A 92 15.03 6.56 15.05
CA ALA A 92 16.32 6.26 15.68
C ALA A 92 16.46 4.83 16.21
N PHE A 93 15.35 4.09 16.39
CA PHE A 93 15.38 2.82 17.15
C PHE A 93 14.49 1.70 16.61
N ALA A 94 13.45 2.02 15.85
CA ALA A 94 12.50 0.99 15.39
C ALA A 94 13.09 0.21 14.20
N ARG A 95 12.85 -1.09 14.20
CA ARG A 95 13.34 -2.06 13.22
C ARG A 95 12.27 -3.09 12.96
N ASP A 96 12.17 -3.55 11.73
CA ASP A 96 11.35 -4.72 11.43
C ASP A 96 12.07 -5.98 11.99
N PRO A 97 11.46 -6.74 12.91
CA PRO A 97 12.07 -7.95 13.46
C PRO A 97 12.40 -9.01 12.40
N ALA A 98 11.70 -9.00 11.27
CA ALA A 98 11.89 -9.93 10.16
C ALA A 98 12.84 -9.39 9.08
N VAL A 99 13.44 -8.19 9.24
CA VAL A 99 14.25 -7.56 8.17
C VAL A 99 15.33 -8.48 7.61
N VAL A 100 16.13 -9.12 8.46
CA VAL A 100 17.23 -10.00 8.01
C VAL A 100 16.68 -11.23 7.28
N LYS A 101 15.65 -11.88 7.86
CA LYS A 101 14.94 -13.02 7.27
C LYS A 101 14.40 -12.65 5.88
N ASN A 102 13.72 -11.51 5.76
CA ASN A 102 13.07 -11.06 4.55
C ASN A 102 14.08 -10.68 3.45
N LEU A 103 15.16 -9.98 3.81
CA LEU A 103 16.24 -9.68 2.87
C LEU A 103 16.86 -10.96 2.31
N ASP A 104 17.15 -11.94 3.16
CA ASP A 104 17.77 -13.20 2.74
C ASP A 104 16.83 -14.08 1.92
N ALA A 105 15.57 -14.22 2.34
CA ALA A 105 14.55 -14.99 1.61
C ALA A 105 14.25 -14.38 0.23
N ALA A 106 14.16 -13.06 0.12
CA ALA A 106 13.97 -12.37 -1.16
C ALA A 106 15.15 -12.59 -2.12
N LYS A 107 16.39 -12.49 -1.62
CA LYS A 107 17.60 -12.78 -2.40
C LYS A 107 17.61 -14.24 -2.88
N ALA A 108 17.27 -15.18 -2.00
CA ALA A 108 17.20 -16.60 -2.33
C ALA A 108 16.15 -16.92 -3.39
N ALA A 109 15.04 -16.17 -3.42
CA ALA A 109 14.00 -16.29 -4.46
C ALA A 109 14.39 -15.63 -5.81
N GLY A 110 15.59 -15.05 -5.93
CA GLY A 110 16.06 -14.42 -7.18
C GLY A 110 15.41 -13.06 -7.48
N LEU A 111 14.95 -12.35 -6.45
CA LEU A 111 14.51 -10.95 -6.55
C LEU A 111 15.71 -10.01 -6.40
N GLN A 112 15.65 -8.85 -7.06
CA GLN A 112 16.50 -7.72 -6.66
C GLN A 112 15.95 -7.14 -5.36
N VAL A 113 16.83 -6.83 -4.40
CA VAL A 113 16.40 -6.48 -3.04
C VAL A 113 16.92 -5.12 -2.64
N GLY A 114 16.05 -4.26 -2.12
CA GLY A 114 16.41 -2.99 -1.51
C GLY A 114 15.90 -2.88 -0.07
N ALA A 115 16.37 -1.88 0.64
CA ALA A 115 15.95 -1.60 2.01
C ALA A 115 15.39 -0.18 2.11
N LEU A 116 14.31 -0.03 2.88
CA LEU A 116 13.65 1.25 3.14
C LEU A 116 13.83 1.66 4.60
N HIS A 117 14.14 2.94 4.82
CA HIS A 117 14.12 3.59 6.12
C HIS A 117 12.97 4.60 6.19
N LYS A 118 12.17 4.58 7.27
CA LYS A 118 11.16 5.62 7.53
C LYS A 118 11.79 6.73 8.37
N TYR A 119 11.94 7.90 7.77
CA TYR A 119 12.60 9.04 8.40
C TYR A 119 11.69 9.73 9.43
N ASP A 120 12.27 10.13 10.54
CA ASP A 120 11.62 10.88 11.60
C ASP A 120 12.32 12.24 11.77
N PRO A 121 11.68 13.37 11.43
CA PRO A 121 12.31 14.68 11.52
C PRO A 121 12.56 15.12 12.98
N CYS A 122 12.01 14.42 13.97
CA CYS A 122 12.22 14.70 15.38
C CYS A 122 13.46 14.01 15.96
N GLN A 123 14.14 13.17 15.18
CA GLN A 123 15.33 12.44 15.63
C GLN A 123 16.61 12.91 14.94
N PRO A 124 17.75 12.89 15.67
CA PRO A 124 19.06 13.16 15.09
C PRO A 124 19.40 12.23 13.92
N ALA A 125 19.99 12.80 12.85
CA ALA A 125 20.40 12.05 11.66
C ALA A 125 21.34 10.87 11.96
N ASP A 126 22.31 11.08 12.86
CA ASP A 126 23.32 10.08 13.24
C ASP A 126 22.70 8.81 13.85
N LYS A 127 21.69 8.97 14.72
CA LYS A 127 20.98 7.86 15.34
C LYS A 127 20.14 7.08 14.33
N GLN A 128 19.47 7.78 13.43
CA GLN A 128 18.68 7.16 12.36
C GLN A 128 19.58 6.38 11.39
N ALA A 129 20.70 6.96 10.99
CA ALA A 129 21.67 6.29 10.12
C ALA A 129 22.28 5.08 10.83
N ALA A 130 22.69 5.21 12.10
CA ALA A 130 23.19 4.09 12.90
C ALA A 130 22.16 2.95 12.99
N ASN A 131 20.88 3.28 13.13
CA ASN A 131 19.79 2.31 13.12
C ASN A 131 19.74 1.53 11.80
N PHE A 132 19.76 2.24 10.67
CA PHE A 132 19.70 1.66 9.33
C PHE A 132 20.92 0.75 9.03
N VAL A 133 22.14 1.25 9.25
CA VAL A 133 23.37 0.52 8.90
C VAL A 133 23.60 -0.71 9.78
N THR A 134 22.95 -0.78 10.94
CA THR A 134 23.02 -1.96 11.82
C THR A 134 22.25 -3.15 11.25
N VAL A 135 21.12 -2.92 10.59
CA VAL A 135 20.24 -3.99 10.09
C VAL A 135 20.39 -4.26 8.59
N VAL A 136 20.85 -3.27 7.82
CA VAL A 136 21.05 -3.42 6.38
C VAL A 136 22.53 -3.72 6.10
N PRO A 137 22.87 -4.90 5.56
CA PRO A 137 24.25 -5.27 5.29
C PRO A 137 24.83 -4.41 4.16
N ARG A 138 26.15 -4.18 4.22
CA ARG A 138 26.88 -3.52 3.15
C ARG A 138 27.10 -4.47 1.98
N ASP A 139 26.13 -4.53 1.08
CA ASP A 139 26.15 -5.39 -0.11
C ASP A 139 25.89 -4.58 -1.39
N ARG A 140 26.87 -4.54 -2.30
CA ARG A 140 26.79 -3.81 -3.57
C ARG A 140 25.70 -4.34 -4.51
N LYS A 141 25.23 -5.57 -4.30
CA LYS A 141 24.13 -6.18 -5.06
C LYS A 141 22.76 -5.68 -4.64
N LEU A 142 22.62 -5.13 -3.42
CA LEU A 142 21.36 -4.51 -2.99
C LEU A 142 21.04 -3.30 -3.86
N LEU A 143 19.77 -3.07 -4.11
CA LEU A 143 19.27 -1.85 -4.74
C LEU A 143 19.65 -0.61 -3.91
N PRO A 144 19.64 0.60 -4.51
CA PRO A 144 19.83 1.83 -3.75
C PRO A 144 18.89 1.90 -2.54
N PRO A 145 19.34 2.44 -1.40
CA PRO A 145 18.46 2.57 -0.23
C PRO A 145 17.32 3.54 -0.52
N VAL A 146 16.16 3.29 0.06
CA VAL A 146 15.01 4.20 -0.02
C VAL A 146 14.82 4.87 1.33
N VAL A 147 14.52 6.16 1.30
CA VAL A 147 14.13 6.93 2.49
C VAL A 147 12.70 7.42 2.30
N GLU A 148 11.81 6.97 3.18
CA GLU A 148 10.43 7.42 3.22
C GLU A 148 10.30 8.69 4.05
N LEU A 149 9.72 9.71 3.43
CA LEU A 149 9.55 11.07 3.94
C LEU A 149 8.05 11.38 3.99
N GLU A 150 7.40 10.95 5.07
CA GLU A 150 5.95 11.12 5.27
C GLU A 150 5.64 11.97 6.52
N GLN A 151 6.44 11.82 7.59
CA GLN A 151 6.18 12.48 8.87
C GLN A 151 6.65 13.94 8.86
N LEU A 152 5.76 14.88 9.19
CA LEU A 152 6.09 16.30 9.38
C LEU A 152 6.67 16.57 10.78
N ALA A 153 7.42 17.66 10.90
CA ALA A 153 8.04 18.09 12.15
C ALA A 153 7.10 18.85 13.12
N ASP A 154 5.85 19.10 12.73
CA ASP A 154 4.88 19.94 13.46
C ASP A 154 4.61 19.46 14.89
N HIS A 155 4.74 18.15 15.12
CA HIS A 155 4.47 17.50 16.41
C HIS A 155 5.76 17.09 17.13
N CYS A 156 6.93 17.57 16.70
CA CYS A 156 8.17 17.27 17.40
C CYS A 156 8.18 17.90 18.81
N PRO A 157 8.67 17.18 19.83
CA PRO A 157 8.77 17.71 21.19
C PRO A 157 9.62 18.97 21.29
N VAL A 158 10.64 19.06 20.42
CA VAL A 158 11.47 20.25 20.22
C VAL A 158 11.13 20.81 18.85
N LYS A 159 10.88 22.12 18.77
CA LYS A 159 10.57 22.78 17.51
C LYS A 159 11.75 22.63 16.53
N VAL A 160 11.48 22.05 15.37
CA VAL A 160 12.43 21.92 14.26
C VAL A 160 11.95 22.84 13.14
N SER A 161 12.84 23.68 12.59
CA SER A 161 12.51 24.51 11.43
C SER A 161 12.62 23.71 10.14
N ASP A 162 11.94 24.14 9.09
CA ASP A 162 11.99 23.49 7.77
C ASP A 162 13.44 23.37 7.24
N ALA A 163 14.23 24.43 7.41
CA ALA A 163 15.65 24.42 7.07
C ALA A 163 16.46 23.38 7.89
N ALA A 164 16.12 23.20 9.17
CA ALA A 164 16.74 22.18 10.00
C ALA A 164 16.33 20.76 9.56
N VAL A 165 15.06 20.53 9.17
CA VAL A 165 14.62 19.25 8.59
C VAL A 165 15.44 18.90 7.35
N VAL A 166 15.58 19.84 6.41
CA VAL A 166 16.34 19.61 5.16
C VAL A 166 17.82 19.37 5.47
N SER A 167 18.41 20.14 6.40
CA SER A 167 19.82 19.98 6.79
C SER A 167 20.11 18.64 7.48
N GLU A 168 19.26 18.22 8.41
CA GLU A 168 19.36 16.91 9.07
C GLU A 168 19.15 15.77 8.08
N LEU A 169 18.16 15.90 7.18
CA LEU A 169 17.91 14.91 6.14
C LEU A 169 19.12 14.76 5.21
N MET A 170 19.76 15.85 4.78
CA MET A 170 21.00 15.77 4.00
C MET A 170 22.11 15.03 4.74
N THR A 171 22.26 15.29 6.04
CA THR A 171 23.25 14.60 6.87
C THR A 171 22.96 13.10 6.94
N PHE A 172 21.70 12.73 7.18
CA PHE A 172 21.25 11.33 7.21
C PHE A 172 21.51 10.64 5.86
N LEU A 173 21.11 11.27 4.75
CA LEU A 173 21.29 10.74 3.40
C LEU A 173 22.77 10.46 3.11
N ASN A 174 23.65 11.42 3.38
CA ASN A 174 25.09 11.26 3.16
C ASN A 174 25.66 10.06 3.93
N GLN A 175 25.19 9.81 5.16
CA GLN A 175 25.64 8.70 5.98
C GLN A 175 25.19 7.34 5.45
N ILE A 176 23.91 7.20 5.05
CA ILE A 176 23.41 5.92 4.50
C ILE A 176 23.96 5.65 3.09
N GLU A 177 24.26 6.68 2.31
CA GLU A 177 24.86 6.58 0.99
C GLU A 177 26.33 6.17 1.08
N ALA A 178 27.07 6.68 2.07
CA ALA A 178 28.44 6.22 2.36
C ALA A 178 28.47 4.73 2.73
N HIS A 179 27.48 4.25 3.47
CA HIS A 179 27.32 2.83 3.81
C HIS A 179 26.98 1.99 2.58
N SER A 180 25.89 2.32 1.88
CA SER A 180 25.37 1.55 0.75
C SER A 180 26.21 1.65 -0.53
N GLY A 181 26.95 2.75 -0.71
CA GLY A 181 27.69 3.07 -1.92
C GLY A 181 26.80 3.45 -3.11
N LYS A 182 25.53 3.80 -2.88
CA LYS A 182 24.55 4.18 -3.91
C LYS A 182 23.76 5.39 -3.45
N SER A 183 23.42 6.29 -4.38
CA SER A 183 22.56 7.45 -4.10
C SER A 183 21.17 6.98 -3.69
N ALA A 184 20.65 7.51 -2.59
CA ALA A 184 19.37 7.11 -2.02
C ALA A 184 18.20 7.60 -2.89
N ILE A 185 17.11 6.83 -2.86
CA ILE A 185 15.85 7.18 -3.52
C ILE A 185 14.94 7.81 -2.46
N LEU A 186 14.34 8.95 -2.77
CA LEU A 186 13.45 9.67 -1.87
C LEU A 186 12.00 9.28 -2.13
N LYS A 187 11.40 8.50 -1.22
CA LYS A 187 9.96 8.23 -1.24
C LYS A 187 9.22 9.37 -0.56
N LEU A 188 8.51 10.18 -1.34
CA LEU A 188 7.90 11.42 -0.86
C LEU A 188 6.41 11.24 -0.58
N GLY A 189 5.99 11.63 0.63
CA GLY A 189 4.59 11.91 0.95
C GLY A 189 4.17 13.28 0.37
N PRO A 190 2.92 13.45 -0.09
CA PRO A 190 2.45 14.73 -0.65
C PRO A 190 2.59 15.92 0.31
N ASP A 191 2.26 15.71 1.59
CA ASP A 191 2.34 16.77 2.61
C ASP A 191 3.80 17.12 2.92
N PHE A 192 4.68 16.12 3.03
CA PHE A 192 6.11 16.33 3.24
C PHE A 192 6.74 17.13 2.09
N GLU A 193 6.39 16.80 0.85
CA GLU A 193 6.87 17.53 -0.32
C GLU A 193 6.31 18.95 -0.37
N THR A 194 5.03 19.14 -0.06
CA THR A 194 4.39 20.46 -0.04
C THR A 194 5.01 21.37 1.02
N THR A 195 5.39 20.84 2.19
CA THR A 195 5.96 21.62 3.28
C THR A 195 7.46 21.90 3.09
N TYR A 196 8.24 20.92 2.66
CA TYR A 196 9.71 21.02 2.66
C TYR A 196 10.34 21.13 1.27
N HIS A 197 9.58 20.98 0.18
CA HIS A 197 10.04 21.11 -1.22
C HIS A 197 11.31 20.29 -1.53
N ILE A 198 11.34 19.04 -1.04
CA ILE A 198 12.52 18.17 -1.10
C ILE A 198 12.91 17.84 -2.54
N SER A 199 11.92 17.64 -3.41
CA SER A 199 12.14 17.30 -4.82
C SER A 199 13.03 18.32 -5.54
N GLY A 200 12.88 19.60 -5.23
CA GLY A 200 13.67 20.69 -5.79
C GLY A 200 14.97 20.96 -5.01
N ALA A 201 14.98 20.68 -3.71
CA ALA A 201 16.15 20.92 -2.85
C ALA A 201 17.25 19.86 -2.99
N LEU A 202 16.88 18.59 -3.23
CA LEU A 202 17.80 17.46 -3.24
C LEU A 202 17.80 16.73 -4.58
N ASP A 203 18.96 16.59 -5.21
CA ASP A 203 19.10 15.90 -6.48
C ASP A 203 19.23 14.37 -6.32
N ARG A 204 18.08 13.70 -6.14
CA ARG A 204 17.95 12.26 -5.93
C ARG A 204 16.72 11.71 -6.64
N ALA A 205 16.77 10.45 -7.06
CA ALA A 205 15.64 9.79 -7.70
C ALA A 205 14.40 9.80 -6.78
N LEU A 206 13.22 10.06 -7.35
CA LEU A 206 11.98 10.12 -6.60
C LEU A 206 11.21 8.81 -6.66
N TRP A 207 10.57 8.47 -5.55
CA TRP A 207 9.53 7.46 -5.48
C TRP A 207 8.24 8.13 -5.00
N LEU A 208 7.20 8.12 -5.83
CA LEU A 208 5.90 8.70 -5.49
C LEU A 208 4.82 7.63 -5.28
N THR A 209 3.75 7.97 -4.56
CA THR A 209 2.65 7.03 -4.26
C THR A 209 1.32 7.63 -4.65
N GLN A 210 0.59 6.95 -5.53
CA GLN A 210 -0.78 7.31 -5.89
C GLN A 210 -1.46 6.12 -6.56
N ASP A 211 -2.62 5.71 -6.07
CA ASP A 211 -3.30 4.54 -6.61
C ASP A 211 -3.86 4.81 -8.02
N ARG A 212 -3.55 3.91 -8.96
CA ARG A 212 -4.05 3.84 -10.35
C ARG A 212 -3.60 4.94 -11.31
N VAL A 213 -3.38 6.16 -10.83
CA VAL A 213 -3.01 7.31 -11.64
C VAL A 213 -1.59 7.72 -11.28
N SER A 214 -0.75 7.89 -12.30
CA SER A 214 0.63 8.34 -12.09
C SER A 214 0.63 9.69 -11.36
N PRO A 215 1.40 9.83 -10.29
CA PRO A 215 1.53 11.06 -9.54
C PRO A 215 2.38 12.10 -10.26
N ASP A 216 2.10 13.37 -9.99
CA ASP A 216 2.81 14.55 -10.50
C ASP A 216 3.28 15.52 -9.40
N TYR A 217 2.90 15.28 -8.14
CA TYR A 217 3.19 16.17 -7.00
C TYR A 217 4.68 16.36 -6.69
N GLY A 218 5.56 15.49 -7.22
CA GLY A 218 7.01 15.64 -7.09
C GLY A 218 7.63 16.71 -8.01
N GLY A 219 6.85 17.39 -8.86
CA GLY A 219 7.30 18.51 -9.69
C GLY A 219 8.34 18.17 -10.78
N ARG A 220 8.83 16.93 -10.82
CA ARG A 220 9.78 16.39 -11.80
C ARG A 220 9.56 14.89 -12.00
N PRO A 221 10.15 14.27 -13.03
CA PRO A 221 10.03 12.83 -13.26
C PRO A 221 10.46 12.01 -12.05
N TRP A 222 9.68 10.98 -11.75
CA TRP A 222 9.97 9.99 -10.71
C TRP A 222 10.60 8.74 -11.31
N ALA A 223 11.35 8.00 -10.50
CA ALA A 223 11.97 6.74 -10.91
C ALA A 223 11.12 5.54 -10.48
N LEU A 224 10.45 5.61 -9.32
CA LEU A 224 9.53 4.59 -8.84
C LEU A 224 8.15 5.16 -8.52
N TRP A 225 7.13 4.32 -8.68
CA TRP A 225 5.75 4.66 -8.35
C TRP A 225 5.06 3.50 -7.66
N THR A 226 4.56 3.72 -6.44
CA THR A 226 3.59 2.81 -5.81
C THR A 226 2.23 3.02 -6.48
N ALA A 227 1.89 2.12 -7.40
CA ALA A 227 0.70 2.24 -8.24
C ALA A 227 -0.53 1.57 -7.62
N ASN A 228 -0.33 0.60 -6.72
CA ASN A 228 -1.40 -0.01 -5.95
C ASN A 228 -0.91 -0.25 -4.53
N SER A 229 -1.45 0.49 -3.57
CA SER A 229 -1.13 0.39 -2.15
C SER A 229 -1.66 -0.89 -1.51
N ALA A 230 -2.58 -1.59 -2.17
CA ALA A 230 -3.33 -2.66 -1.54
C ALA A 230 -3.66 -3.84 -2.48
N LEU A 231 -2.68 -4.28 -3.26
CA LEU A 231 -2.80 -5.38 -4.21
C LEU A 231 -2.89 -6.73 -3.50
N MET A 232 -3.95 -7.50 -3.78
CA MET A 232 -4.04 -8.89 -3.32
C MET A 232 -3.27 -9.82 -4.25
N THR A 233 -2.41 -10.66 -3.68
CA THR A 233 -1.65 -11.69 -4.39
C THR A 233 -1.59 -12.96 -3.54
N ASN A 234 -1.16 -14.07 -4.13
CA ASN A 234 -0.94 -15.31 -3.37
C ASN A 234 0.38 -15.30 -2.56
N ALA A 235 1.13 -14.20 -2.58
CA ALA A 235 2.41 -14.08 -1.88
C ALA A 235 2.27 -13.66 -0.40
N SER A 236 1.10 -13.15 0.01
CA SER A 236 0.76 -12.82 1.38
C SER A 236 -0.76 -12.85 1.58
N ASP A 237 -1.18 -13.15 2.81
CA ASP A 237 -2.58 -12.98 3.24
C ASP A 237 -2.96 -11.50 3.40
N GLN A 238 -1.98 -10.61 3.49
CA GLN A 238 -2.16 -9.17 3.51
C GLN A 238 -1.97 -8.57 2.11
N PRO A 239 -2.74 -7.51 1.78
CA PRO A 239 -2.48 -6.75 0.57
C PRO A 239 -1.07 -6.16 0.54
N LEU A 240 -0.44 -6.20 -0.62
CA LEU A 240 0.91 -5.70 -0.84
C LEU A 240 0.90 -4.35 -1.55
N ARG A 241 1.92 -3.55 -1.27
CA ARG A 241 2.19 -2.31 -1.99
C ARG A 241 2.96 -2.63 -3.26
N TRP A 242 2.30 -2.50 -4.41
CA TRP A 242 2.84 -2.81 -5.72
C TRP A 242 3.49 -1.58 -6.37
N VAL A 243 4.69 -1.79 -6.90
CA VAL A 243 5.61 -0.73 -7.30
C VAL A 243 6.07 -0.96 -8.73
N VAL A 244 6.17 0.11 -9.49
CA VAL A 244 6.70 0.08 -10.85
C VAL A 244 7.86 1.05 -11.03
N VAL A 245 8.71 0.78 -12.01
CA VAL A 245 9.86 1.64 -12.37
C VAL A 245 9.53 2.40 -13.66
N HIS A 246 9.79 3.70 -13.66
CA HIS A 246 9.80 4.52 -14.88
C HIS A 246 11.13 4.36 -15.60
N GLN A 247 11.09 4.17 -16.92
CA GLN A 247 12.29 4.14 -17.77
C GLN A 247 12.66 5.52 -18.28
#